data_AF-A0A1M6GL37-F1
#
_entry.id   AF-A0A1M6GL37-F1
#
_cell.length_a   1.000
_cell.length_b   1.000
_cell.length_c   1.000
_cell.angle_alpha   90.00
_cell.angle_beta   90.00
_cell.angle_gamma   90.00
#
_symmetry.space_group_name_H-M   'P 1'
#
loop_
_entity.id
_entity.type
_entity.pdbx_description
1 polymer ?
#
loop_
_entity_poly.entity_id
_entity_poly.type
_entity_poly.pdbx_seq_one_letter_code
_entity_poly.pdbx_strand_id
1 'polypeptide(L)' 'MPIDYSDDASGTYRLEQRLELLVTLTGIPKESFMISRNISRDNNPYFVLILEETPERIKMVEDLIDKLDNPRENEYEPNY' A
#
# COMPACT_ATOMS: atom_id res chain seq x y z
N MET A 1 -1.38 -6.02 -9.12
CA MET A 1 0.06 -5.93 -8.76
C MET A 1 0.18 -5.74 -7.25
N PRO A 2 1.10 -6.42 -6.54
CA PRO A 2 1.40 -6.10 -5.14
C PRO A 2 1.95 -4.67 -5.04
N ILE A 3 1.36 -3.87 -4.15
CA ILE A 3 1.71 -2.45 -3.94
C ILE A 3 2.14 -2.15 -2.50
N ASP A 4 1.81 -3.03 -1.56
CA ASP A 4 2.18 -2.92 -0.15
C ASP A 4 2.30 -4.32 0.46
N TYR A 5 2.93 -4.43 1.62
CA TYR A 5 3.10 -5.72 2.29
C TYR A 5 3.21 -5.57 3.82
N SER A 6 3.05 -6.68 4.51
CA SER A 6 3.39 -6.78 5.93
C SER A 6 3.89 -8.18 6.25
N ASP A 7 4.95 -8.23 7.03
CA ASP A 7 5.60 -9.44 7.53
C ASP A 7 5.34 -9.68 9.04
N ASP A 8 4.35 -8.98 9.59
CA ASP A 8 3.96 -9.06 11.00
C ASP A 8 2.76 -10.00 11.18
N ALA A 9 2.63 -10.62 12.35
CA ALA A 9 1.48 -11.48 12.68
C ALA A 9 0.13 -10.73 12.62
N SER A 10 0.14 -9.42 12.86
CA SER A 10 -1.00 -8.50 12.69
C SER A 10 -1.10 -7.88 11.30
N GLY A 11 -0.36 -8.39 10.32
CA GLY A 11 -0.16 -7.77 9.02
C GLY A 11 -1.46 -7.48 8.25
N THR A 12 -2.45 -8.38 8.32
CA THR A 12 -3.75 -8.14 7.65
C THR A 12 -4.45 -6.91 8.21
N TYR A 13 -4.45 -6.70 9.53
CA TYR A 13 -5.06 -5.53 10.15
C TYR A 13 -4.33 -4.23 9.75
N ARG A 14 -2.99 -4.23 9.72
CA ARG A 14 -2.22 -3.07 9.26
C ARG A 14 -2.53 -2.73 7.79
N LEU A 15 -2.58 -3.74 6.93
CA LEU A 15 -2.93 -3.57 5.52
C LEU A 15 -4.37 -3.10 5.33
N GLU A 16 -5.33 -3.54 6.16
CA GLU A 16 -6.71 -3.03 6.15
C GLU A 16 -6.78 -1.53 6.46
N GLN A 17 -6.07 -1.08 7.50
CA GLN A 17 -6.04 0.35 7.86
C GLN A 17 -5.38 1.21 6.78
N ARG A 18 -4.31 0.70 6.16
CA ARG A 18 -3.65 1.38 5.03
C ARG A 18 -4.55 1.41 3.80
N LEU A 19 -5.23 0.30 3.48
CA LEU A 19 -6.22 0.26 2.40
C LEU A 19 -7.33 1.30 2.59
N GLU A 20 -7.88 1.45 3.79
CA GLU A 20 -8.92 2.45 4.07
C GLU A 20 -8.42 3.89 3.82
N LEU A 21 -7.18 4.18 4.20
CA LEU A 21 -6.53 5.46 3.90
C LEU A 21 -6.32 5.65 2.40
N LEU A 22 -5.80 4.64 1.69
CA LEU A 22 -5.57 4.70 0.24
C LEU A 22 -6.87 4.92 -0.54
N VAL A 23 -7.95 4.22 -0.18
CA VAL A 23 -9.29 4.44 -0.77
C VAL A 23 -9.73 5.90 -0.56
N THR A 24 -9.57 6.42 0.67
CA THR A 24 -9.95 7.79 1.01
C THR A 24 -9.15 8.83 0.22
N LEU A 25 -7.83 8.63 0.07
CA LEU A 25 -6.95 9.61 -0.58
C LEU A 25 -7.01 9.57 -2.11
N THR A 26 -7.26 8.39 -2.70
CA THR A 26 -7.15 8.18 -4.15
C THR A 26 -8.49 8.10 -4.85
N GLY A 27 -9.57 7.86 -4.10
CA GLY A 27 -10.90 7.57 -4.66
C GLY A 27 -10.96 6.26 -5.45
N ILE A 28 -9.92 5.41 -5.39
CA ILE A 28 -9.98 4.07 -5.96
C ILE A 28 -10.96 3.25 -5.10
N PRO A 29 -11.94 2.58 -5.70
CA PRO A 29 -12.90 1.76 -4.97
C PRO A 29 -12.20 0.60 -4.25
N LYS A 30 -12.69 0.23 -3.06
CA LYS A 30 -12.09 -0.84 -2.23
C LYS A 30 -12.05 -2.17 -2.99
N GLU A 31 -12.97 -2.38 -3.93
CA GLU A 31 -13.10 -3.56 -4.77
C GLU A 31 -11.94 -3.74 -5.76
N SER A 32 -11.21 -2.67 -6.10
CA SER A 32 -9.98 -2.76 -6.91
C SER A 32 -8.79 -3.32 -6.11
N PHE A 33 -8.95 -3.53 -4.79
CA PHE A 33 -7.90 -4.00 -3.90
C PHE A 33 -8.17 -5.41 -3.35
N MET A 34 -7.10 -6.15 -3.09
CA MET A 34 -7.14 -7.45 -2.42
C MET A 34 -6.00 -7.57 -1.42
N ILE A 35 -6.31 -7.96 -0.18
CA ILE A 35 -5.30 -8.38 0.80
C ILE A 35 -5.16 -9.90 0.71
N SER A 36 -3.94 -10.39 0.53
CA SER A 36 -3.69 -11.83 0.48
C SER A 36 -3.89 -12.48 1.85
N ARG A 37 -4.07 -13.80 1.86
CA ARG A 37 -3.76 -14.60 3.06
C ARG A 37 -2.25 -14.65 3.26
N ASN A 38 -1.78 -15.29 4.35
CA ASN A 38 -0.35 -15.53 4.53
C ASN A 38 0.17 -16.38 3.35
N ILE A 39 1.12 -15.83 2.59
CA ILE A 39 1.76 -16.48 1.44
C ILE A 39 3.20 -16.93 1.74
N SER A 40 3.63 -16.83 3.00
CA SER A 40 4.96 -17.27 3.39
C SER A 40 5.18 -18.77 3.18
N ARG A 41 6.44 -19.12 2.89
CA ARG A 41 6.92 -20.50 2.81
C ARG A 41 7.48 -21.02 4.13
N ASP A 42 7.59 -20.15 5.14
CA ASP A 42 8.19 -20.46 6.43
C ASP A 42 7.32 -19.92 7.60
N ASN A 43 7.90 -19.89 8.80
CA ASN A 43 7.20 -19.49 10.02
C ASN A 43 7.03 -17.96 10.17
N ASN A 44 7.64 -17.16 9.29
CA ASN A 44 7.48 -15.71 9.29
C ASN A 44 6.27 -15.37 8.42
N PRO A 45 5.23 -14.71 8.95
CA PRO A 45 4.08 -14.37 8.15
C PRO A 45 4.45 -13.39 7.03
N TYR A 46 3.78 -13.48 5.88
CA TYR A 46 3.95 -12.53 4.78
C TYR A 46 2.63 -12.32 4.07
N PHE A 47 2.18 -11.07 4.03
CA PHE A 47 0.92 -10.63 3.43
C PHE A 47 1.20 -9.52 2.42
N VAL A 48 0.42 -9.47 1.35
CA VAL A 48 0.52 -8.41 0.34
C VAL A 48 -0.83 -7.75 0.12
N LEU A 49 -0.81 -6.44 -0.12
CA LEU A 49 -1.91 -5.69 -0.68
C LEU A 49 -1.72 -5.59 -2.19
N ILE A 50 -2.71 -6.01 -2.94
CA ILE A 50 -2.72 -6.05 -4.40
C ILE A 50 -3.71 -5.00 -4.89
N LEU A 51 -3.31 -4.26 -5.92
CA LEU A 51 -4.17 -3.33 -6.67
C LEU A 51 -4.31 -3.79 -8.13
N GLU A 52 -5.54 -3.83 -8.61
CA GLU A 52 -5.90 -4.10 -10.01
C GLU A 52 -6.46 -2.83 -10.66
N GLU A 53 -5.57 -2.04 -11.25
CA GLU A 53 -5.89 -0.77 -11.91
C GLU A 53 -4.94 -0.54 -13.10
N THR A 54 -5.10 0.60 -13.78
CA THR A 54 -4.15 1.00 -14.83
C THR A 54 -2.74 1.24 -14.27
N PRO A 55 -1.68 1.09 -15.08
CA PRO A 55 -0.30 1.34 -14.64
C PRO A 55 -0.09 2.73 -14.02
N GLU A 56 -0.74 3.76 -14.53
CA GLU A 56 -0.64 5.14 -14.04
C GLU A 56 -1.22 5.28 -12.62
N ARG A 57 -2.37 4.63 -12.37
CA ARG A 57 -2.99 4.63 -11.04
C ARG A 57 -2.20 3.79 -10.05
N ILE A 58 -1.64 2.66 -10.49
CA ILE A 58 -0.74 1.85 -9.66
C ILE A 58 0.46 2.70 -9.23
N LYS A 59 1.12 3.39 -10.17
CA LYS A 59 2.28 4.24 -9.86
C LYS A 59 1.94 5.37 -8.89
N MET A 60 0.80 6.02 -9.07
CA MET A 60 0.31 7.05 -8.14
C MET A 60 0.14 6.51 -6.71
N VAL A 61 -0.35 5.27 -6.55
CA VAL A 61 -0.55 4.64 -5.24
C VAL A 61 0.78 4.25 -4.60
N GLU A 62 1.71 3.70 -5.37
CA GLU A 62 3.08 3.42 -4.91
C GLU A 62 3.77 4.70 -4.41
N ASP A 63 3.71 5.80 -5.16
CA ASP A 63 4.28 7.09 -4.76
C ASP A 63 3.63 7.65 -3.49
N LEU A 64 2.35 7.35 -3.26
CA LEU A 64 1.64 7.74 -2.04
C LEU A 64 2.07 6.88 -0.84
N ILE A 65 2.26 5.58 -1.05
CA ILE A 65 2.79 4.65 -0.03
C ILE A 65 4.18 5.10 0.41
N ASP A 66 5.07 5.41 -0.54
CA ASP A 66 6.43 5.91 -0.24
C ASP A 66 6.39 7.19 0.63
N LYS A 67 5.45 8.10 0.35
CA LYS A 67 5.23 9.31 1.16
C LYS A 67 4.65 9.01 2.54
N LEU A 68 3.79 7.99 2.68
CA LEU A 68 3.23 7.59 3.97
C LEU A 68 4.29 6.94 4.86
N ASP A 69 5.22 6.22 4.26
CA ASP A 69 6.30 5.55 4.97
C ASP A 69 7.40 6.55 5.37
N ASN A 70 7.60 7.62 4.59
CA ASN A 70 8.56 8.70 4.87
C ASN A 70 7.92 10.10 4.83
N PRO A 71 6.97 10.43 5.74
CA PRO A 71 6.15 11.64 5.65
C PRO A 71 6.92 12.96 5.83
N ARG A 72 8.18 12.90 6.28
CA ARG A 72 9.06 14.05 6.50
C ARG A 72 10.13 14.23 5.42
N GLU A 73 10.32 13.23 4.56
CA GLU A 73 11.22 13.32 3.40
C GLU A 73 10.44 13.80 2.17
N ASN A 74 9.69 14.89 2.32
CA ASN A 74 9.20 15.61 1.15
C ASN A 74 10.38 16.42 0.61
N GLU A 75 10.94 16.01 -0.53
CA GLU A 75 11.82 16.81 -1.39
C GLU A 75 11.04 17.98 -2.01
N TYR A 76 10.40 18.79 -1.17
CA TYR A 76 9.89 20.08 -1.60
C TYR A 76 11.11 21.01 -1.73
N GLU A 77 11.72 21.03 -2.91
CA GLU A 77 12.60 22.11 -3.31
C GLU A 77 11.73 23.25 -3.83
N PRO A 78 11.47 24.32 -3.04
CA PRO A 78 10.84 25.50 -3.57
C PRO A 78 11.81 26.12 -4.58
N ASN A 79 11.46 26.06 -5.87
CA ASN A 79 12.12 26.85 -6.89
C ASN A 79 11.99 28.34 -6.51
N TYR A 80 13.07 28.93 -6.00
CA TYR A 80 13.23 30.38 -5.83
C TYR A 80 13.82 31.01 -7.09
#